data_AF-A0A7W1DTT1-F1
#
_entry.id   AF-A0A7W1DTT1-F1
#
_cell.length_a   1.000
_cell.length_b   1.000
_cell.length_c   1.000
_cell.angle_alpha   90.00
_cell.angle_beta   90.00
_cell.angle_gamma   90.00
#
_symmetry.space_group_name_H-M   'P 1'
#
loop_
_entity.id
_entity.type
_entity.pdbx_description
1 polymer ?
#
loop_
_entity_poly.entity_id
_entity_poly.type
_entity_poly.pdbx_seq_one_letter_code
_entity_poly.pdbx_strand_id
1 'polypeptide(L)'
;MPTTLVVLSTSGFTLEAHELAERRAERTLIMVEPNEAGGYSVFGPVETKAISDLFDPEADEDKRSRLRELIESSQGDLTGSGIATDRVMARTKLPLQLVETELKEYAKQNRGLVAKRLDGRIVLFREGSVPITASTSPGGSNMPMIDRIKTLFARKGETEKKISFLSERRAALGQQRDRAYEELAGLEQKDSALVRQFKESNADVAKRRVTSQLVQLRKEMERRQQLLSVFNQQINVVSTHLHNLELVHQGKKAQLPDSEEMATDAAKAEEMLASLQANTELAESVGTSLQGGLSAEEQALYTELSGAAPSNSVAVRTPSPPRPVDASDASDVEPSDSVQSRTRTGRMDPEAG
;
A
#
# COMPACT_ATOMS: atom_id res chain seq x y z
N MET A 1 1.43 43.53 -44.40
CA MET A 1 1.12 42.10 -44.49
C MET A 1 1.76 41.42 -43.28
N PRO A 2 0.99 40.87 -42.34
CA PRO A 2 1.56 40.10 -41.23
C PRO A 2 2.32 38.89 -41.80
N THR A 3 3.54 38.65 -41.32
CA THR A 3 4.38 37.55 -41.78
C THR A 3 4.60 36.59 -40.61
N THR A 4 4.17 35.34 -40.78
CA THR A 4 4.42 34.25 -39.83
C THR A 4 5.59 33.43 -40.34
N LEU A 5 6.60 33.24 -39.49
CA LEU A 5 7.75 32.40 -39.79
C LEU A 5 7.71 31.17 -38.90
N VAL A 6 7.70 29.99 -39.51
CA VAL A 6 7.69 28.69 -38.81
C VAL A 6 9.06 28.06 -39.01
N VAL A 7 9.73 27.70 -37.91
CA VAL A 7 11.04 27.04 -37.94
C VAL A 7 10.93 25.70 -37.23
N LEU A 8 11.28 24.64 -37.94
CA LEU A 8 11.39 23.30 -37.38
C LEU A 8 12.87 22.95 -37.19
N SER A 9 13.24 22.57 -35.97
CA SER A 9 14.57 22.03 -35.65
C SER A 9 14.44 20.57 -35.28
N THR A 10 15.33 19.72 -35.79
CA THR A 10 15.41 18.29 -35.42
C THR A 10 16.31 18.05 -34.21
N SER A 11 17.03 19.07 -33.73
CA SER A 11 17.96 18.98 -32.60
C SER A 11 17.53 19.83 -31.40
N GLY A 12 16.40 20.53 -31.50
CA GLY A 12 15.98 21.55 -30.53
C GLY A 12 16.58 22.93 -30.80
N PHE A 13 16.13 23.89 -30.01
CA PHE A 13 16.59 25.27 -30.01
C PHE A 13 17.24 25.63 -28.66
N THR A 14 18.01 26.72 -28.65
CA THR A 14 18.59 27.26 -27.42
C THR A 14 17.57 28.13 -26.68
N LEU A 15 17.76 28.31 -25.37
CA LEU A 15 16.90 29.18 -24.54
C LEU A 15 16.82 30.61 -25.10
N GLU A 16 17.94 31.14 -25.61
CA GLU A 16 17.99 32.46 -26.26
C GLU A 16 17.07 32.56 -27.48
N ALA A 17 16.93 31.47 -28.25
CA ALA A 17 16.03 31.44 -29.39
C ALA A 17 14.56 31.48 -28.96
N HIS A 18 14.20 30.81 -27.86
CA HIS A 18 12.85 30.90 -27.29
C HIS A 18 12.55 32.33 -26.79
N GLU A 19 13.49 32.97 -26.07
CA GLU A 19 13.32 34.36 -25.64
C GLU A 19 13.16 35.33 -26.81
N LEU A 20 13.92 35.12 -27.89
CA LEU A 20 13.83 35.93 -29.10
C LEU A 20 12.49 35.74 -29.83
N ALA A 21 11.88 34.56 -29.75
CA ALA A 21 10.57 34.29 -30.32
C ALA A 21 9.44 35.02 -29.59
N GLU A 22 9.55 35.18 -28.27
CA GLU A 22 8.55 35.91 -27.47
C GLU A 22 8.66 37.43 -27.61
N ARG A 23 9.86 37.99 -27.84
CA ARG A 23 10.10 39.45 -27.79
C ARG A 23 9.72 40.23 -29.05
N ARG A 24 9.41 39.58 -30.19
CA ARG A 24 9.22 40.29 -31.46
C ARG A 24 7.75 40.65 -31.74
N ALA A 25 7.41 41.92 -31.52
CA ALA A 25 6.07 42.44 -31.79
C ALA A 25 5.68 42.49 -33.30
N GLU A 26 6.66 42.57 -34.21
CA GLU A 26 6.39 42.77 -35.63
C GLU A 26 6.23 41.49 -36.46
N ARG A 27 6.63 40.32 -35.93
CA ARG A 27 6.61 39.04 -36.64
C ARG A 27 6.27 37.90 -35.70
N THR A 28 5.30 37.07 -36.08
CA THR A 28 5.00 35.82 -35.37
C THR A 28 6.07 34.79 -35.73
N LEU A 29 6.82 34.34 -34.72
CA LEU A 29 7.76 33.23 -34.84
C LEU A 29 7.16 32.01 -34.14
N ILE A 30 6.96 30.91 -34.89
CA ILE A 30 6.54 29.62 -34.36
C ILE A 30 7.73 28.66 -34.46
N MET A 31 8.11 28.05 -33.35
CA MET A 31 9.25 27.12 -33.27
C MET A 31 8.72 25.73 -32.98
N VAL A 32 9.17 24.75 -33.76
CA VAL A 32 8.81 23.34 -33.59
C VAL A 32 10.09 22.55 -33.32
N GLU A 33 10.13 21.82 -32.22
CA GLU A 33 11.30 21.01 -31.83
C GLU A 33 10.91 19.67 -31.21
N PRO A 34 11.77 18.64 -31.32
CA PRO A 34 11.54 17.37 -30.65
C PRO A 34 11.57 17.53 -29.14
N ASN A 35 10.76 16.76 -28.44
CA ASN A 35 10.73 16.71 -26.99
C ASN A 35 11.34 15.41 -26.46
N GLU A 36 11.74 15.44 -25.18
CA GLU A 36 12.32 14.27 -24.48
C GLU A 36 11.37 13.06 -24.41
N ALA A 37 10.07 13.29 -24.66
CA ALA A 37 9.05 12.27 -24.65
C ALA A 37 8.86 11.60 -26.02
N GLY A 38 9.72 11.88 -27.00
CA GLY A 38 9.66 11.28 -28.34
C GLY A 38 8.64 11.89 -29.30
N GLY A 39 7.99 13.00 -28.94
CA GLY A 39 7.10 13.78 -29.81
C GLY A 39 7.69 15.15 -30.15
N TYR A 40 6.83 16.10 -30.52
CA TYR A 40 7.24 17.49 -30.78
C TYR A 40 6.59 18.47 -29.81
N SER A 41 7.28 19.58 -29.56
CA SER A 41 6.77 20.74 -28.84
C SER A 41 6.68 21.91 -29.80
N VAL A 42 5.54 22.59 -29.83
CA VAL A 42 5.33 23.80 -30.61
C VAL A 42 5.30 25.00 -29.67
N PHE A 43 6.21 25.95 -29.91
CA PHE A 43 6.32 27.19 -29.16
C PHE A 43 5.92 28.37 -30.05
N GLY A 44 5.21 29.33 -29.47
CA GLY A 44 4.86 30.58 -30.14
C GLY A 44 4.11 31.52 -29.18
N PRO A 45 3.90 32.78 -29.59
CA PRO A 45 3.12 33.75 -28.83
C PRO A 45 1.73 33.21 -28.48
N VAL A 46 1.23 33.51 -27.28
CA VAL A 46 -0.05 32.99 -26.77
C VAL A 46 -1.24 33.36 -27.65
N GLU A 47 -1.17 34.50 -28.35
CA GLU A 47 -2.19 34.95 -29.31
C GLU A 47 -2.28 34.04 -30.54
N THR A 48 -1.24 33.26 -30.80
CA THR A 48 -1.11 32.41 -32.00
C THR A 48 -1.29 30.93 -31.72
N LYS A 49 -1.77 30.57 -30.51
CA LYS A 49 -1.96 29.16 -30.12
C LYS A 49 -2.76 28.34 -31.13
N ALA A 50 -3.86 28.88 -31.65
CA ALA A 50 -4.67 28.20 -32.67
C ALA A 50 -3.91 27.93 -33.98
N ILE A 51 -2.92 28.77 -34.30
CA ILE A 51 -2.05 28.60 -35.46
C ILE A 51 -0.92 27.61 -35.13
N SER A 52 -0.34 27.69 -33.93
CA SER A 52 0.66 26.74 -33.45
C SER A 52 0.15 25.30 -33.48
N ASP A 53 -1.10 25.07 -33.08
CA ASP A 53 -1.73 23.74 -33.10
C ASP A 53 -1.83 23.15 -34.53
N LEU A 54 -1.83 23.98 -35.59
CA LEU A 54 -1.82 23.53 -37.00
C LEU A 54 -0.44 23.08 -37.48
N PHE A 55 0.62 23.45 -36.76
CA PHE A 55 2.01 23.14 -37.10
C PHE A 55 2.60 22.00 -36.27
N ASP A 56 1.76 21.28 -35.52
CA ASP A 56 2.17 20.05 -34.88
C ASP A 56 2.40 18.96 -35.95
N PRO A 57 3.64 18.48 -36.14
CA PRO A 57 3.94 17.47 -37.14
C PRO A 57 3.47 16.06 -36.73
N GLU A 58 3.09 15.86 -35.46
CA GLU A 58 2.64 14.58 -34.93
C GLU A 58 1.12 14.42 -35.12
N ALA A 59 0.69 13.37 -35.83
CA ALA A 59 -0.72 13.07 -35.99
C ALA A 59 -1.35 12.65 -34.65
N ASP A 60 -2.66 12.89 -34.49
CA ASP A 60 -3.37 12.50 -33.25
C ASP A 60 -3.30 10.99 -32.97
N GLU A 61 -3.21 10.16 -34.02
CA GLU A 61 -3.04 8.70 -33.90
C GLU A 61 -1.66 8.32 -33.34
N ASP A 62 -0.60 9.03 -33.72
CA ASP A 62 0.75 8.80 -33.21
C ASP A 62 0.84 9.18 -31.73
N LYS A 63 0.23 10.32 -31.35
CA LYS A 63 0.12 10.75 -29.95
C LYS A 63 -0.59 9.72 -29.07
N ARG A 64 -1.69 9.15 -29.58
CA ARG A 64 -2.44 8.10 -28.89
C ARG A 64 -1.64 6.81 -28.78
N SER A 65 -0.94 6.41 -29.84
CA SER A 65 -0.10 5.21 -29.85
C SER A 65 1.01 5.32 -28.80
N ARG A 66 1.69 6.48 -28.75
CA ARG A 66 2.69 6.80 -27.73
C ARG A 66 2.12 6.78 -26.30
N LEU A 67 0.89 7.25 -26.12
CA LEU A 67 0.20 7.16 -24.83
C LEU A 67 -0.03 5.70 -24.41
N ARG A 68 -0.45 4.84 -25.34
CA ARG A 68 -0.69 3.41 -25.07
C ARG A 68 0.60 2.70 -24.69
N GLU A 69 1.68 2.91 -25.42
CA GLU A 69 3.00 2.37 -25.07
C GLU A 69 3.46 2.82 -23.67
N LEU A 70 3.18 4.07 -23.30
CA LEU A 70 3.48 4.55 -21.94
C LEU A 70 2.62 3.87 -20.87
N ILE A 71 1.34 3.64 -21.15
CA ILE A 71 0.43 2.94 -20.23
C ILE A 71 0.86 1.48 -20.06
N GLU A 72 1.22 0.81 -21.16
CA GLU A 72 1.73 -0.58 -21.15
C GLU A 72 3.06 -0.69 -20.40
N SER A 73 4.01 0.20 -20.64
CA SER A 73 5.27 0.22 -19.87
C SER A 73 5.07 0.57 -18.39
N SER A 74 3.99 1.27 -18.04
CA SER A 74 3.62 1.61 -16.67
C SER A 74 2.63 0.63 -16.05
N GLN A 75 2.43 -0.56 -16.63
CA GLN A 75 1.46 -1.54 -16.14
C GLN A 75 1.73 -1.98 -14.69
N GLY A 76 2.99 -1.91 -14.23
CA GLY A 76 3.35 -2.16 -12.83
C GLY A 76 2.77 -1.13 -11.84
N ASP A 77 2.49 0.10 -12.26
CA ASP A 77 1.87 1.12 -11.41
C ASP A 77 0.35 0.88 -11.22
N LEU A 78 -0.30 0.12 -12.11
CA LEU A 78 -1.75 -0.16 -12.06
C LEU A 78 -2.15 -1.05 -10.87
N THR A 79 -1.22 -1.82 -10.32
CA THR A 79 -1.47 -2.71 -9.18
C THR A 79 -1.50 -1.96 -7.84
N GLY A 80 -0.72 -0.87 -7.71
CA GLY A 80 -0.58 -0.11 -6.48
C GLY A 80 -1.46 1.15 -6.43
N SER A 81 -1.01 2.21 -7.11
CA SER A 81 -1.58 3.57 -7.00
C SER A 81 -2.47 3.97 -8.17
N GLY A 82 -2.49 3.17 -9.24
CA GLY A 82 -3.14 3.55 -10.49
C GLY A 82 -2.31 4.57 -11.28
N ILE A 83 -2.67 4.77 -12.54
CA ILE A 83 -1.98 5.70 -13.43
C ILE A 83 -2.76 7.01 -13.45
N ALA A 84 -2.24 8.03 -12.77
CA ALA A 84 -2.84 9.35 -12.73
C ALA A 84 -2.58 10.14 -14.02
N THR A 85 -3.59 10.90 -14.47
CA THR A 85 -3.51 11.70 -15.70
C THR A 85 -2.33 12.67 -15.69
N ASP A 86 -2.03 13.33 -14.56
CA ASP A 86 -0.90 14.28 -14.49
C ASP A 86 0.45 13.60 -14.70
N ARG A 87 0.61 12.37 -14.22
CA ARG A 87 1.86 11.61 -14.37
C ARG A 87 2.07 11.25 -15.84
N VAL A 88 0.99 10.89 -16.53
CA VAL A 88 1.00 10.61 -17.96
C VAL A 88 1.29 11.90 -18.74
N MET A 89 0.62 13.01 -18.42
CA MET A 89 0.87 14.31 -19.05
C MET A 89 2.30 14.81 -18.85
N ALA A 90 2.84 14.72 -17.63
CA ALA A 90 4.20 15.15 -17.35
C ALA A 90 5.23 14.37 -18.16
N ARG A 91 4.96 13.08 -18.42
CA ARG A 91 5.83 12.22 -19.22
C ARG A 91 5.65 12.41 -20.73
N THR A 92 4.42 12.56 -21.23
CA THR A 92 4.17 12.67 -22.68
C THR A 92 4.21 14.09 -23.22
N LYS A 93 4.07 15.09 -22.33
CA LYS A 93 3.87 16.51 -22.63
C LYS A 93 2.63 16.76 -23.52
N LEU A 94 1.63 15.86 -23.45
CA LEU A 94 0.38 15.96 -24.23
C LEU A 94 -0.73 16.74 -23.50
N PRO A 95 -1.70 17.33 -24.24
CA PRO A 95 -2.83 18.02 -23.65
C PRO A 95 -3.72 17.12 -22.77
N LEU A 96 -4.16 17.65 -21.63
CA LEU A 96 -5.00 16.95 -20.64
C LEU A 96 -6.21 16.25 -21.26
N GLN A 97 -6.93 16.93 -22.16
CA GLN A 97 -8.17 16.40 -22.76
C GLN A 97 -7.93 15.14 -23.61
N LEU A 98 -6.80 15.08 -24.32
CA LEU A 98 -6.43 13.93 -25.14
C LEU A 98 -6.08 12.74 -24.23
N VAL A 99 -5.28 12.99 -23.19
CA VAL A 99 -4.91 11.95 -22.20
C VAL A 99 -6.15 11.42 -21.47
N GLU A 100 -7.05 12.29 -21.02
CA GLU A 100 -8.30 11.87 -20.34
C GLU A 100 -9.19 11.00 -21.24
N THR A 101 -9.30 11.35 -22.53
CA THR A 101 -10.13 10.62 -23.49
C THR A 101 -9.54 9.25 -23.79
N GLU A 102 -8.24 9.20 -24.04
CA GLU A 102 -7.55 7.96 -24.37
C GLU A 102 -7.44 7.03 -23.16
N LEU A 103 -7.23 7.54 -21.93
CA LEU A 103 -7.29 6.69 -20.72
C LEU A 103 -8.68 6.04 -20.54
N LYS A 104 -9.76 6.76 -20.86
CA LYS A 104 -11.12 6.21 -20.83
C LYS A 104 -11.34 5.17 -21.94
N GLU A 105 -10.85 5.43 -23.15
CA GLU A 105 -10.94 4.50 -24.27
C GLU A 105 -10.12 3.23 -23.99
N TYR A 106 -8.91 3.38 -23.47
CA TYR A 106 -8.04 2.28 -23.06
C TYR A 106 -8.68 1.41 -21.97
N ALA A 107 -9.33 2.03 -20.97
CA ALA A 107 -10.09 1.30 -19.95
C ALA A 107 -11.28 0.52 -20.54
N LYS A 108 -11.96 1.06 -21.55
CA LYS A 108 -13.07 0.36 -22.23
C LYS A 108 -12.60 -0.82 -23.06
N GLN A 109 -11.44 -0.72 -23.69
CA GLN A 109 -10.87 -1.77 -24.54
C GLN A 109 -10.29 -2.93 -23.71
N ASN A 110 -9.72 -2.63 -22.54
CA ASN A 110 -9.06 -3.61 -21.68
C ASN A 110 -9.97 -4.02 -20.52
N ARG A 111 -10.50 -5.25 -20.56
CA ARG A 111 -11.28 -5.82 -19.46
C ARG A 111 -10.45 -5.84 -18.17
N GLY A 112 -11.06 -5.42 -17.06
CA GLY A 112 -10.37 -5.34 -15.78
C GLY A 112 -9.61 -4.03 -15.55
N LEU A 113 -9.80 -3.01 -16.40
CA LEU A 113 -9.35 -1.64 -16.13
C LEU A 113 -10.54 -0.70 -15.99
N VAL A 114 -10.45 0.27 -15.08
CA VAL A 114 -11.47 1.28 -14.85
C VAL A 114 -10.80 2.64 -14.74
N ALA A 115 -11.22 3.58 -15.58
CA ALA A 115 -10.84 4.99 -15.46
C ALA A 115 -11.85 5.71 -14.55
N LYS A 116 -11.40 6.25 -13.42
CA LYS A 116 -12.25 6.97 -12.46
C LYS A 116 -11.69 8.35 -12.17
N ARG A 117 -12.57 9.33 -11.94
CA ARG A 117 -12.16 10.68 -11.53
C ARG A 117 -12.00 10.72 -10.01
N LEU A 118 -10.77 10.94 -9.54
CA LEU A 118 -10.41 11.16 -8.14
C LEU A 118 -9.85 12.58 -8.00
N ASP A 119 -10.40 13.36 -7.06
CA ASP A 119 -9.96 14.73 -6.78
C ASP A 119 -9.86 15.63 -8.03
N GLY A 120 -10.82 15.48 -8.94
CA GLY A 120 -10.88 16.23 -10.20
C GLY A 120 -10.01 15.68 -11.33
N ARG A 121 -9.19 14.67 -11.07
CA ARG A 121 -8.24 14.08 -12.03
C ARG A 121 -8.66 12.67 -12.40
N ILE A 122 -8.48 12.26 -13.65
CA ILE A 122 -8.74 10.87 -14.04
C ILE A 122 -7.55 10.00 -13.64
N VAL A 123 -7.85 8.85 -13.04
CA VAL A 123 -6.86 7.84 -12.68
C VAL A 123 -7.34 6.51 -13.24
N LEU A 124 -6.45 5.81 -13.94
CA LEU A 124 -6.69 4.49 -14.48
C LEU A 124 -6.29 3.45 -13.42
N PHE A 125 -7.24 2.59 -13.05
CA PHE A 125 -7.07 1.53 -12.07
C PHE A 125 -7.26 0.16 -12.70
N ARG A 126 -6.70 -0.85 -12.04
CA ARG A 126 -7.15 -2.22 -12.22
C ARG A 126 -8.43 -2.43 -11.42
N GLU A 127 -9.40 -3.12 -12.01
CA GLU A 127 -10.62 -3.51 -11.34
C GLU A 127 -10.27 -4.33 -10.08
N GLY A 128 -10.74 -3.88 -8.92
CA GLY A 128 -10.38 -4.45 -7.61
C GLY A 128 -9.06 -3.96 -6.99
N SER A 129 -8.34 -3.00 -7.59
CA SER A 129 -7.20 -2.31 -6.94
C SER A 129 -7.55 -0.94 -6.37
N VAL A 130 -8.74 -0.41 -6.64
CA VAL A 130 -9.16 0.88 -6.10
C VAL A 130 -9.17 0.81 -4.57
N PRO A 131 -8.36 1.63 -3.87
CA PRO A 131 -8.45 1.72 -2.42
C PRO A 131 -9.87 2.16 -2.07
N ILE A 132 -10.53 1.37 -1.21
CA ILE A 132 -11.94 1.51 -0.82
C ILE A 132 -12.23 2.91 -0.24
N THR A 133 -11.19 3.64 0.18
CA THR A 133 -11.25 4.99 0.76
C THR A 133 -11.56 6.10 -0.24
N ALA A 134 -11.38 5.91 -1.56
CA ALA A 134 -11.46 7.00 -2.54
C ALA A 134 -12.59 6.84 -3.57
N SER A 135 -13.69 6.15 -3.27
CA SER A 135 -14.76 5.94 -4.26
C SER A 135 -15.67 7.18 -4.45
N THR A 136 -15.15 8.29 -4.95
CA THR A 136 -15.97 9.44 -5.42
C THR A 136 -16.51 9.15 -6.83
N SER A 137 -17.67 8.51 -6.92
CA SER A 137 -18.49 8.60 -8.15
C SER A 137 -19.58 9.65 -7.94
N PRO A 138 -19.86 10.49 -8.96
CA PRO A 138 -20.94 11.45 -8.90
C PRO A 138 -22.27 10.71 -9.11
N GLY A 139 -23.13 10.68 -8.09
CA GLY A 139 -24.54 10.31 -8.28
C GLY A 139 -25.10 9.12 -7.50
N GLY A 140 -24.40 8.59 -6.50
CA GLY A 140 -25.01 7.67 -5.54
C GLY A 140 -24.00 6.89 -4.72
N SER A 141 -24.16 6.91 -3.40
CA SER A 141 -23.41 6.09 -2.44
C SER A 141 -22.03 6.59 -2.02
N ASN A 142 -21.93 7.85 -1.57
CA ASN A 142 -20.86 8.33 -0.68
C ASN A 142 -21.16 7.98 0.79
N MET A 143 -21.78 6.82 1.03
CA MET A 143 -21.94 6.33 2.40
C MET A 143 -20.67 5.57 2.79
N PRO A 144 -20.05 5.88 3.94
CA PRO A 144 -19.10 5.02 4.63
C PRO A 144 -19.55 3.56 4.55
N MET A 145 -18.61 2.60 4.53
CA MET A 145 -18.96 1.18 4.44
C MET A 145 -19.96 0.78 5.54
N ILE A 146 -19.78 1.30 6.74
CA ILE A 146 -20.74 1.17 7.86
C ILE A 146 -22.12 1.66 7.48
N ASP A 147 -22.23 2.80 6.80
CA ASP A 147 -23.53 3.37 6.41
C ASP A 147 -24.17 2.60 5.26
N ARG A 148 -23.38 2.01 4.35
CA ARG A 148 -23.89 1.06 3.34
C ARG A 148 -24.41 -0.22 3.98
N ILE A 149 -23.70 -0.76 4.97
CA ILE A 149 -24.16 -1.92 5.74
C ILE A 149 -25.45 -1.56 6.47
N LYS A 150 -25.48 -0.44 7.21
CA LYS A 150 -26.69 0.01 7.91
C LYS A 150 -27.88 0.19 6.96
N THR A 151 -27.68 0.81 5.79
CA THR A 151 -28.77 1.00 4.81
C THR A 151 -29.24 -0.31 4.17
N LEU A 152 -28.32 -1.21 3.80
CA LEU A 152 -28.69 -2.54 3.30
C LEU A 152 -29.42 -3.36 4.37
N PHE A 153 -28.97 -3.29 5.63
CA PHE A 153 -29.54 -4.06 6.72
C PHE A 153 -30.87 -3.49 7.24
N ALA A 154 -31.06 -2.17 7.19
CA ALA A 154 -32.32 -1.50 7.53
C ALA A 154 -33.46 -1.85 6.56
N ARG A 155 -33.15 -2.22 5.31
CA ARG A 155 -34.16 -2.66 4.35
C ARG A 155 -34.55 -4.13 4.60
N LYS A 156 -35.74 -4.32 5.13
CA LYS A 156 -36.35 -5.64 5.36
C LYS A 156 -36.78 -6.26 4.03
N GLY A 157 -36.36 -7.50 3.74
CA GLY A 157 -36.77 -8.25 2.54
C GLY A 157 -35.73 -8.38 1.42
N GLU A 158 -34.54 -7.77 1.55
CA GLU A 158 -33.48 -7.86 0.54
C GLU A 158 -32.37 -8.88 0.90
N THR A 159 -32.72 -10.10 1.32
CA THR A 159 -31.74 -11.12 1.75
C THR A 159 -30.78 -11.53 0.63
N GLU A 160 -31.26 -11.68 -0.60
CA GLU A 160 -30.41 -12.03 -1.77
C GLU A 160 -29.38 -10.94 -2.09
N LYS A 161 -29.76 -9.65 -1.96
CA LYS A 161 -28.83 -8.53 -2.14
C LYS A 161 -27.77 -8.48 -1.04
N LYS A 162 -28.14 -8.85 0.18
CA LYS A 162 -27.18 -8.95 1.30
C LYS A 162 -26.19 -10.09 1.10
N ILE A 163 -26.67 -11.26 0.65
CA ILE A 163 -25.81 -12.43 0.37
C ILE A 163 -24.84 -12.09 -0.77
N SER A 164 -25.32 -11.56 -1.89
CA SER A 164 -24.45 -11.15 -3.00
C SER A 164 -23.41 -10.12 -2.56
N PHE A 165 -23.82 -9.06 -1.86
CA PHE A 165 -22.90 -8.05 -1.33
C PHE A 165 -21.83 -8.63 -0.38
N LEU A 166 -22.21 -9.47 0.58
CA LEU A 166 -21.25 -10.08 1.51
C LEU A 166 -20.34 -11.09 0.81
N SER A 167 -20.85 -11.82 -0.19
CA SER A 167 -20.05 -12.76 -0.99
C SER A 167 -18.99 -12.04 -1.82
N GLU A 168 -19.36 -10.93 -2.47
CA GLU A 168 -18.44 -10.05 -3.21
C GLU A 168 -17.40 -9.46 -2.26
N ARG A 169 -17.83 -8.99 -1.08
CA ARG A 169 -16.93 -8.45 -0.06
C ARG A 169 -15.92 -9.50 0.42
N ARG A 170 -16.37 -10.73 0.67
CA ARG A 170 -15.48 -11.85 1.07
C ARG A 170 -14.45 -12.13 -0.01
N ALA A 171 -14.87 -12.17 -1.28
CA ALA A 171 -13.96 -12.37 -2.41
C ALA A 171 -12.92 -11.23 -2.51
N ALA A 172 -13.35 -9.98 -2.37
CA ALA A 172 -12.46 -8.83 -2.38
C ALA A 172 -11.44 -8.86 -1.23
N LEU A 173 -11.86 -9.19 -0.01
CA LEU A 173 -10.96 -9.36 1.13
C LEU A 173 -9.98 -10.52 0.92
N GLY A 174 -10.43 -11.63 0.34
CA GLY A 174 -9.57 -12.76 -0.04
C GLY A 174 -8.47 -12.32 -1.00
N GLN A 175 -8.82 -11.55 -2.04
CA GLN A 175 -7.85 -11.02 -2.99
C GLN A 175 -6.86 -10.05 -2.34
N GLN A 176 -7.31 -9.18 -1.43
CA GLN A 176 -6.42 -8.28 -0.68
C GLN A 176 -5.43 -9.05 0.20
N ARG A 177 -5.91 -10.11 0.87
CA ARG A 177 -5.06 -11.00 1.65
C ARG A 177 -4.02 -11.71 0.79
N ASP A 178 -4.42 -12.24 -0.36
CA ASP A 178 -3.49 -12.96 -1.26
C ASP A 178 -2.40 -12.01 -1.79
N ARG A 179 -2.74 -10.78 -2.15
CA ARG A 179 -1.76 -9.73 -2.50
C ARG A 179 -0.82 -9.41 -1.34
N ALA A 180 -1.35 -9.27 -0.13
CA ALA A 180 -0.53 -8.99 1.05
C ALA A 180 0.46 -10.14 1.35
N TYR A 181 0.12 -11.40 1.04
CA TYR A 181 1.07 -12.52 1.10
C TYR A 181 2.17 -12.41 0.04
N GLU A 182 1.83 -12.05 -1.20
CA GLU A 182 2.84 -11.83 -2.26
C GLU A 182 3.82 -10.71 -1.88
N GLU A 183 3.31 -9.60 -1.34
CA GLU A 183 4.15 -8.49 -0.88
C GLU A 183 5.04 -8.89 0.30
N LEU A 184 4.52 -9.67 1.26
CA LEU A 184 5.30 -10.20 2.37
C LEU A 184 6.43 -11.11 1.88
N ALA A 185 6.16 -12.00 0.92
CA ALA A 185 7.18 -12.86 0.32
C ALA A 185 8.28 -12.03 -0.39
N GLY A 186 7.91 -10.93 -1.05
CA GLY A 186 8.86 -9.99 -1.64
C GLY A 186 9.74 -9.29 -0.61
N LEU A 187 9.19 -8.94 0.57
CA LEU A 187 9.96 -8.39 1.68
C LEU A 187 10.92 -9.45 2.27
N GLU A 188 10.48 -10.68 2.47
CA GLU A 188 11.33 -11.78 2.96
C GLU A 188 12.53 -12.06 2.03
N GLN A 189 12.32 -12.00 0.71
CA GLN A 189 13.41 -12.12 -0.25
C GLN A 189 14.43 -10.97 -0.08
N LYS A 190 13.96 -9.73 0.08
CA LYS A 190 14.82 -8.57 0.32
C LYS A 190 15.56 -8.67 1.67
N ASP A 191 14.92 -9.14 2.73
CA ASP A 191 15.56 -9.42 4.03
C ASP A 191 16.73 -10.39 3.84
N SER A 192 16.48 -11.52 3.17
CA SER A 192 17.51 -12.53 2.92
C SER A 192 18.68 -11.99 2.08
N ALA A 193 18.41 -11.09 1.12
CA ALA A 193 19.43 -10.45 0.31
C ALA A 193 20.28 -9.47 1.12
N LEU A 194 19.66 -8.65 1.98
CA LEU A 194 20.37 -7.72 2.87
C LEU A 194 21.20 -8.48 3.91
N VAL A 195 20.70 -9.61 4.44
CA VAL A 195 21.49 -10.48 5.34
C VAL A 195 22.74 -11.03 4.63
N ARG A 196 22.64 -11.43 3.35
CA ARG A 196 23.81 -11.84 2.56
C ARG A 196 24.78 -10.68 2.35
N GLN A 197 24.27 -9.52 1.96
CA GLN A 197 25.08 -8.31 1.78
C GLN A 197 25.82 -7.90 3.06
N PHE A 198 25.19 -8.05 4.22
CA PHE A 198 25.82 -7.80 5.52
C PHE A 198 27.03 -8.73 5.74
N LYS A 199 26.88 -10.02 5.41
CA LYS A 199 27.93 -11.04 5.58
C LYS A 199 29.09 -10.83 4.60
N GLU A 200 28.81 -10.42 3.37
CA GLU A 200 29.80 -10.17 2.31
C GLU A 200 30.56 -8.85 2.50
N SER A 201 29.94 -7.86 3.14
CA SER A 201 30.57 -6.56 3.38
C SER A 201 31.67 -6.66 4.44
N ASN A 202 32.88 -6.20 4.13
CA ASN A 202 33.97 -6.07 5.09
C ASN A 202 34.02 -4.69 5.77
N ALA A 203 33.31 -3.69 5.25
CA ALA A 203 33.33 -2.33 5.78
C ALA A 203 32.28 -2.15 6.88
N ASP A 204 32.69 -1.67 8.05
CA ASP A 204 31.80 -1.45 9.21
C ASP A 204 30.68 -0.44 8.88
N VAL A 205 31.01 0.65 8.18
CA VAL A 205 30.01 1.66 7.75
C VAL A 205 28.92 1.04 6.86
N ALA A 206 29.30 0.14 5.95
CA ALA A 206 28.35 -0.55 5.09
C ALA A 206 27.51 -1.56 5.87
N LYS A 207 28.11 -2.29 6.83
CA LYS A 207 27.36 -3.18 7.74
C LYS A 207 26.30 -2.41 8.54
N ARG A 208 26.66 -1.27 9.13
CA ARG A 208 25.71 -0.41 9.88
C ARG A 208 24.57 0.09 9.00
N ARG A 209 24.83 0.50 7.76
CA ARG A 209 23.78 0.88 6.80
C ARG A 209 22.84 -0.28 6.50
N VAL A 210 23.38 -1.47 6.23
CA VAL A 210 22.58 -2.67 5.94
C VAL A 210 21.76 -3.11 7.15
N THR A 211 22.31 -3.03 8.37
CA THR A 211 21.59 -3.28 9.62
C THR A 211 20.39 -2.34 9.76
N SER A 212 20.56 -1.04 9.50
CA SER A 212 19.47 -0.07 9.56
C SER A 212 18.35 -0.40 8.58
N GLN A 213 18.71 -0.76 7.33
CA GLN A 213 17.75 -1.23 6.33
C GLN A 213 17.02 -2.51 6.76
N LEU A 214 17.73 -3.47 7.38
CA LEU A 214 17.12 -4.70 7.90
C LEU A 214 16.11 -4.42 9.02
N VAL A 215 16.41 -3.51 9.95
CA VAL A 215 15.46 -3.14 11.02
C VAL A 215 14.20 -2.52 10.43
N GLN A 216 14.34 -1.58 9.47
CA GLN A 216 13.19 -0.96 8.80
C GLN A 216 12.34 -2.00 8.07
N LEU A 217 12.99 -2.93 7.37
CA LEU A 217 12.32 -3.97 6.59
C LEU A 217 11.60 -4.98 7.50
N ARG A 218 12.21 -5.40 8.62
CA ARG A 218 11.56 -6.26 9.62
C ARG A 218 10.32 -5.60 10.23
N LYS A 219 10.37 -4.30 10.53
CA LYS A 219 9.19 -3.54 10.98
C LYS A 219 8.11 -3.48 9.91
N GLU A 220 8.48 -3.34 8.64
CA GLU A 220 7.52 -3.41 7.53
C GLU A 220 6.87 -4.80 7.42
N MET A 221 7.64 -5.88 7.53
CA MET A 221 7.10 -7.26 7.55
C MET A 221 6.11 -7.47 8.70
N GLU A 222 6.45 -7.01 9.91
CA GLU A 222 5.55 -7.08 11.07
C GLU A 222 4.23 -6.33 10.81
N ARG A 223 4.31 -5.11 10.24
CA ARG A 223 3.11 -4.35 9.85
C ARG A 223 2.25 -5.12 8.83
N ARG A 224 2.87 -5.76 7.83
CA ARG A 224 2.13 -6.58 6.86
C ARG A 224 1.49 -7.82 7.49
N GLN A 225 2.18 -8.46 8.44
CA GLN A 225 1.63 -9.59 9.21
C GLN A 225 0.42 -9.18 10.07
N GLN A 226 0.48 -8.02 10.72
CA GLN A 226 -0.66 -7.45 11.46
C GLN A 226 -1.84 -7.18 10.53
N LEU A 227 -1.61 -6.58 9.35
CA LEU A 227 -2.65 -6.37 8.34
C LEU A 227 -3.30 -7.69 7.89
N LEU A 228 -2.50 -8.74 7.64
CA LEU A 228 -2.99 -10.07 7.30
C LEU A 228 -3.88 -10.66 8.39
N SER A 229 -3.53 -10.45 9.67
CA SER A 229 -4.37 -10.85 10.82
C SER A 229 -5.75 -10.18 10.76
N VAL A 230 -5.78 -8.87 10.47
CA VAL A 230 -7.04 -8.12 10.34
C VAL A 230 -7.88 -8.63 9.16
N PHE A 231 -7.27 -8.88 7.99
CA PHE A 231 -8.01 -9.45 6.86
C PHE A 231 -8.61 -10.81 7.18
N ASN A 232 -7.88 -11.69 7.87
CA ASN A 232 -8.39 -12.99 8.30
C ASN A 232 -9.57 -12.84 9.28
N GLN A 233 -9.46 -11.93 10.25
CA GLN A 233 -10.58 -11.65 11.17
C GLN A 233 -11.81 -11.13 10.43
N GLN A 234 -11.64 -10.18 9.51
CA GLN A 234 -12.74 -9.64 8.70
C GLN A 234 -13.39 -10.72 7.81
N ILE A 235 -12.58 -11.59 7.18
CA ILE A 235 -13.08 -12.71 6.37
C ILE A 235 -13.90 -13.66 7.24
N ASN A 236 -13.45 -13.98 8.45
CA ASN A 236 -14.18 -14.86 9.37
C ASN A 236 -15.53 -14.25 9.77
N VAL A 237 -15.55 -12.98 10.15
CA VAL A 237 -16.79 -12.25 10.50
C VAL A 237 -17.78 -12.25 9.32
N VAL A 238 -17.32 -11.86 8.12
CA VAL A 238 -18.16 -11.86 6.91
C VAL A 238 -18.65 -13.27 6.59
N SER A 239 -17.81 -14.30 6.75
CA SER A 239 -18.20 -15.69 6.50
C SER A 239 -19.29 -16.16 7.47
N THR A 240 -19.19 -15.81 8.75
CA THR A 240 -20.25 -16.09 9.74
C THR A 240 -21.56 -15.39 9.38
N HIS A 241 -21.52 -14.12 8.98
CA HIS A 241 -22.73 -13.40 8.56
C HIS A 241 -23.35 -13.98 7.29
N LEU A 242 -22.53 -14.34 6.32
CA LEU A 242 -22.96 -14.98 5.07
C LEU A 242 -23.66 -16.31 5.39
N HIS A 243 -23.06 -17.14 6.24
CA HIS A 243 -23.65 -18.40 6.67
C HIS A 243 -25.01 -18.21 7.38
N ASN A 244 -25.10 -17.24 8.31
CA ASN A 244 -26.35 -16.95 9.01
C ASN A 244 -27.45 -16.47 8.05
N LEU A 245 -27.11 -15.64 7.05
CA LEU A 245 -28.05 -15.21 6.03
C LEU A 245 -28.50 -16.36 5.11
N GLU A 246 -27.60 -17.28 4.76
CA GLU A 246 -27.94 -18.48 4.00
C GLU A 246 -28.90 -19.39 4.78
N LEU A 247 -28.69 -19.57 6.10
CA LEU A 247 -29.61 -20.33 6.95
C LEU A 247 -31.02 -19.72 6.95
N VAL A 248 -31.11 -18.39 7.05
CA VAL A 248 -32.39 -17.67 6.98
C VAL A 248 -33.02 -17.76 5.59
N HIS A 249 -32.22 -17.67 4.53
CA HIS A 249 -32.70 -17.85 3.16
C HIS A 249 -33.28 -19.25 2.94
N GLN A 250 -32.71 -20.28 3.58
CA GLN A 250 -33.23 -21.66 3.59
C GLN A 250 -34.50 -21.85 4.45
N GLY A 251 -35.06 -20.78 5.03
CA GLY A 251 -36.27 -20.84 5.85
C GLY A 251 -36.05 -21.47 7.24
N LYS A 252 -34.80 -21.75 7.63
CA LYS A 252 -34.49 -22.12 9.01
C LYS A 252 -34.60 -20.85 9.85
N LYS A 253 -35.39 -20.89 10.93
CA LYS A 253 -35.44 -19.82 11.94
C LYS A 253 -34.09 -19.79 12.69
N ALA A 254 -33.05 -19.32 12.01
CA ALA A 254 -31.84 -18.87 12.67
C ALA A 254 -32.12 -17.48 13.24
N GLN A 255 -31.72 -17.25 14.49
CA GLN A 255 -31.69 -15.91 15.06
C GLN A 255 -30.70 -15.10 14.20
N LEU A 256 -31.21 -14.16 13.41
CA LEU A 256 -30.32 -13.24 12.70
C LEU A 256 -29.55 -12.45 13.76
N PRO A 257 -28.23 -12.27 13.59
CA PRO A 257 -27.50 -11.27 14.35
C PRO A 257 -28.23 -9.95 14.21
N ASP A 258 -28.41 -9.23 15.32
CA ASP A 258 -29.07 -7.94 15.24
C ASP A 258 -28.22 -7.01 14.35
N SER A 259 -28.90 -6.15 13.61
CA SER A 259 -28.25 -5.09 12.83
C SER A 259 -27.31 -4.22 13.68
N GLU A 260 -27.62 -4.10 14.97
CA GLU A 260 -26.79 -3.42 15.96
C GLU A 260 -25.50 -4.20 16.30
N GLU A 261 -25.57 -5.52 16.43
CA GLU A 261 -24.40 -6.40 16.67
C GLU A 261 -23.44 -6.36 15.47
N MET A 262 -23.99 -6.44 14.25
CA MET A 262 -23.18 -6.34 13.03
C MET A 262 -22.49 -4.97 12.89
N ALA A 263 -23.19 -3.90 13.25
CA ALA A 263 -22.62 -2.56 13.23
C ALA A 263 -21.54 -2.38 14.31
N THR A 264 -21.69 -2.99 15.48
CA THR A 264 -20.68 -2.94 16.53
C THR A 264 -19.44 -3.74 16.17
N ASP A 265 -19.58 -4.92 15.57
CA ASP A 265 -18.42 -5.70 15.12
C ASP A 265 -17.66 -5.00 13.99
N ALA A 266 -18.38 -4.38 13.04
CA ALA A 266 -17.78 -3.56 12.01
C ALA A 266 -17.03 -2.34 12.59
N ALA A 267 -17.64 -1.65 13.57
CA ALA A 267 -17.02 -0.51 14.24
C ALA A 267 -15.75 -0.90 15.02
N LYS A 268 -15.76 -2.03 15.75
CA LYS A 268 -14.57 -2.55 16.44
C LYS A 268 -13.44 -2.88 15.47
N ALA A 269 -13.76 -3.47 14.30
CA ALA A 269 -12.76 -3.75 13.27
C ALA A 269 -12.17 -2.46 12.67
N GLU A 270 -12.98 -1.41 12.50
CA GLU A 270 -12.49 -0.09 12.06
C GLU A 270 -11.63 0.59 13.14
N GLU A 271 -12.01 0.50 14.41
CA GLU A 271 -11.20 1.03 15.53
C GLU A 271 -9.84 0.31 15.63
N MET A 272 -9.81 -1.01 15.43
CA MET A 272 -8.57 -1.77 15.36
C MET A 272 -7.70 -1.29 14.18
N LEU A 273 -8.28 -1.05 13.00
CA LEU A 273 -7.52 -0.50 11.87
C LEU A 273 -7.00 0.92 12.15
N ALA A 274 -7.83 1.78 12.75
CA ALA A 274 -7.44 3.14 13.11
C ALA A 274 -6.31 3.14 14.17
N SER A 275 -6.36 2.23 15.15
CA SER A 275 -5.29 2.09 16.15
C SER A 275 -3.98 1.58 15.53
N LEU A 276 -4.05 0.63 14.58
CA LEU A 276 -2.88 0.17 13.83
C LEU A 276 -2.28 1.28 12.96
N GLN A 277 -3.11 2.11 12.33
CA GLN A 277 -2.66 3.27 11.55
C GLN A 277 -2.00 4.32 12.46
N ALA A 278 -2.63 4.67 13.59
CA ALA A 278 -2.07 5.60 14.55
C ALA A 278 -0.74 5.12 15.13
N ASN A 279 -0.63 3.81 15.43
CA ASN A 279 0.63 3.19 15.86
C ASN A 279 1.70 3.24 14.76
N THR A 280 1.28 3.17 13.48
CA THR A 280 2.19 3.29 12.34
C THR A 280 2.73 4.71 12.20
N GLU A 281 1.87 5.73 12.29
CA GLU A 281 2.28 7.14 12.22
C GLU A 281 3.22 7.52 13.39
N LEU A 282 2.92 7.03 14.60
CA LEU A 282 3.81 7.19 15.76
C LEU A 282 5.17 6.51 15.53
N ALA A 283 5.19 5.29 15.00
CA ALA A 283 6.44 4.59 14.71
C ALA A 283 7.30 5.29 13.65
N GLU A 284 6.67 5.88 12.62
CA GLU A 284 7.37 6.65 11.59
C GLU A 284 7.93 7.98 12.16
N SER A 285 7.20 8.63 13.07
CA SER A 285 7.67 9.85 13.73
C SER A 285 8.93 9.62 14.58
N VAL A 286 9.04 8.44 15.23
CA VAL A 286 10.19 8.09 16.08
C VAL A 286 11.43 7.73 15.24
N GLY A 287 11.25 7.22 14.03
CA GLY A 287 12.34 6.82 13.13
C GLY A 287 13.19 7.97 12.56
N THR A 288 12.75 9.22 12.70
CA THR A 288 13.43 10.38 12.07
C THR A 288 14.42 11.09 13.01
N SER A 289 14.73 10.51 14.17
CA SER A 289 15.70 11.11 15.10
C SER A 289 17.14 10.90 14.61
N LEU A 290 17.68 11.91 13.95
CA LEU A 290 19.05 12.04 13.41
C LEU A 290 20.15 12.15 14.48
N GLN A 291 20.15 11.30 15.50
CA GLN A 291 21.30 11.16 16.41
C GLN A 291 22.23 10.07 15.87
N GLY A 292 23.49 10.42 15.61
CA GLY A 292 24.49 9.61 14.91
C GLY A 292 24.98 8.33 15.62
N GLY A 293 24.15 7.68 16.43
CA GLY A 293 24.38 6.36 17.00
C GLY A 293 23.42 5.32 16.41
N LEU A 294 23.82 4.05 16.42
CA LEU A 294 22.90 2.95 16.16
C LEU A 294 21.83 2.95 17.27
N SER A 295 20.57 2.80 16.91
CA SER A 295 19.50 2.54 17.87
C SER A 295 19.75 1.22 18.62
N ALA A 296 19.14 1.03 19.79
CA ALA A 296 19.31 -0.19 20.58
C ALA A 296 18.95 -1.47 19.79
N GLU A 297 17.91 -1.39 18.95
CA GLU A 297 17.48 -2.47 18.06
C GLU A 297 18.52 -2.76 16.97
N GLU A 298 19.05 -1.70 16.33
CA GLU A 298 20.10 -1.86 15.32
C GLU A 298 21.39 -2.41 15.94
N GLN A 299 21.77 -1.98 17.15
CA GLN A 299 22.93 -2.49 17.87
C GLN A 299 22.78 -3.98 18.19
N ALA A 300 21.59 -4.40 18.65
CA ALA A 300 21.29 -5.81 18.92
C ALA A 300 21.37 -6.66 17.65
N LEU A 301 20.75 -6.19 16.57
CA LEU A 301 20.73 -6.88 15.27
C LEU A 301 22.12 -6.92 14.61
N TYR A 302 22.92 -5.86 14.75
CA TYR A 302 24.31 -5.83 14.31
C TYR A 302 25.15 -6.86 15.08
N THR A 303 24.94 -6.96 16.39
CA THR A 303 25.66 -7.93 17.24
C THR A 303 25.28 -9.37 16.88
N GLU A 304 23.98 -9.65 16.70
CA GLU A 304 23.45 -10.93 16.24
C GLU A 304 24.05 -11.35 14.89
N LEU A 305 24.04 -10.45 13.89
CA LEU A 305 24.51 -10.75 12.54
C LEU A 305 26.03 -10.83 12.42
N SER A 306 26.78 -10.10 13.25
CA SER A 306 28.24 -10.13 13.25
C SER A 306 28.83 -11.42 13.84
N GLY A 307 27.98 -12.31 14.38
CA GLY A 307 28.42 -13.58 14.97
C GLY A 307 29.17 -13.40 16.29
N ALA A 308 29.25 -12.18 16.82
CA ALA A 308 29.58 -11.92 18.19
C ALA A 308 28.39 -12.37 19.03
N ALA A 309 28.27 -13.68 19.25
CA ALA A 309 27.37 -14.19 20.28
C ALA A 309 27.63 -13.33 21.53
N PRO A 310 26.61 -12.68 22.13
CA PRO A 310 26.82 -12.04 23.40
C PRO A 310 27.41 -13.12 24.28
N SER A 311 28.64 -12.93 24.74
CA SER A 311 29.28 -13.82 25.67
C SER A 311 28.47 -13.74 26.96
N ASN A 312 27.37 -14.49 26.98
CA ASN A 312 26.59 -14.80 28.15
C ASN A 312 27.42 -15.86 28.90
N SER A 313 28.66 -15.51 29.23
CA SER A 313 29.39 -16.09 30.33
C SER A 313 28.71 -15.58 31.59
N VAL A 314 27.51 -16.09 31.85
CA VAL A 314 27.11 -16.38 33.22
C VAL A 314 28.21 -17.29 33.72
N ALA A 315 29.15 -16.70 34.45
CA ALA A 315 30.13 -17.43 35.21
C ALA A 315 29.32 -18.37 36.13
N VAL A 316 29.18 -19.62 35.70
CA VAL A 316 28.87 -20.72 36.59
C VAL A 316 30.01 -20.71 37.60
N ARG A 317 29.77 -20.05 38.73
CA ARG A 317 30.59 -20.16 39.92
C ARG A 317 30.66 -21.65 40.23
N THR A 318 31.76 -22.28 39.87
CA THR A 318 32.20 -23.53 40.46
C THR A 318 32.09 -23.38 41.97
N PRO A 319 31.29 -24.20 42.67
CA PRO A 319 31.20 -24.14 44.12
C PRO A 319 32.58 -24.46 44.70
N SER A 320 33.13 -23.51 45.46
CA SER A 320 34.30 -23.75 46.29
C SER A 320 33.99 -24.87 47.29
N PRO A 321 34.95 -25.77 47.59
CA PRO A 321 34.78 -26.79 48.61
C PRO A 321 34.53 -26.15 49.99
N PRO A 322 33.63 -26.73 50.81
CA PRO A 322 33.21 -26.14 52.07
C PRO A 322 34.38 -26.13 53.08
N ARG A 323 34.63 -24.94 53.66
CA ARG A 323 35.39 -24.82 54.91
C ARG A 323 34.52 -25.31 56.07
N PRO A 324 35.09 -26.00 57.07
CA PRO A 324 34.38 -26.32 58.31
C PRO A 324 34.12 -25.02 59.06
N VAL A 325 32.86 -24.71 59.31
CA VAL A 325 32.44 -23.62 60.20
C VAL A 325 31.93 -24.22 61.51
N ASP A 326 32.50 -23.69 62.58
CA ASP A 326 32.22 -23.96 63.97
C ASP A 326 30.75 -23.85 64.33
N ALA A 327 30.34 -24.72 65.24
CA ALA A 327 29.02 -24.78 65.83
C ALA A 327 28.87 -23.70 66.92
N SER A 328 28.15 -22.63 66.59
CA SER A 328 27.37 -21.83 67.56
C SER A 328 26.75 -20.65 66.83
N ASP A 329 25.47 -20.73 66.48
CA ASP A 329 24.46 -19.88 67.09
C ASP A 329 23.08 -20.29 66.55
N ALA A 330 22.16 -20.49 67.48
CA ALA A 330 20.83 -21.00 67.26
C ALA A 330 19.84 -19.91 67.66
N SER A 331 19.03 -19.41 66.74
CA SER A 331 17.63 -19.03 67.01
C SER A 331 16.91 -18.53 65.76
N ASP A 332 15.65 -18.97 65.66
CA ASP A 332 14.50 -18.27 65.10
C ASP A 332 14.51 -17.86 63.62
N VAL A 333 13.69 -18.54 62.80
CA VAL A 333 12.26 -18.20 62.61
C VAL A 333 11.62 -19.23 61.66
N GLU A 334 10.43 -19.66 62.04
CA GLU A 334 9.54 -20.67 61.43
C GLU A 334 8.87 -20.27 60.09
N PRO A 335 8.15 -21.21 59.41
CA PRO A 335 7.83 -21.23 57.98
C PRO A 335 6.37 -20.86 57.65
N SER A 336 6.07 -20.73 56.35
CA SER A 336 4.74 -20.91 55.73
C SER A 336 4.97 -21.06 54.21
N ASP A 337 4.77 -22.18 53.51
CA ASP A 337 3.67 -23.16 53.40
C ASP A 337 2.54 -22.73 52.44
N SER A 338 1.93 -23.72 51.78
CA SER A 338 0.89 -23.73 50.71
C SER A 338 1.39 -23.56 49.25
N VAL A 339 1.54 -24.60 48.42
CA VAL A 339 0.61 -25.67 47.94
C VAL A 339 -0.49 -25.11 47.02
N GLN A 340 -0.48 -25.50 45.73
CA GLN A 340 -1.55 -26.29 45.10
C GLN A 340 -1.31 -26.50 43.59
N SER A 341 -1.03 -27.76 43.27
CA SER A 341 -1.18 -28.44 41.99
C SER A 341 -2.66 -28.68 41.65
N ARG A 342 -3.03 -28.64 40.36
CA ARG A 342 -4.05 -29.52 39.76
C ARG A 342 -4.04 -29.55 38.23
N THR A 343 -3.75 -30.75 37.75
CA THR A 343 -4.08 -31.37 36.44
C THR A 343 -5.57 -31.33 36.12
N ARG A 344 -5.96 -31.25 34.83
CA ARG A 344 -6.75 -32.31 34.16
C ARG A 344 -6.91 -32.13 32.65
N THR A 345 -6.74 -33.25 31.97
CA THR A 345 -7.01 -33.60 30.58
C THR A 345 -8.51 -33.77 30.28
N GLY A 346 -8.91 -33.56 29.02
CA GLY A 346 -10.25 -33.87 28.51
C GLY A 346 -10.26 -34.08 26.99
N ARG A 347 -10.20 -35.35 26.59
CA ARG A 347 -10.33 -35.90 25.23
C ARG A 347 -11.78 -36.35 25.04
N MET A 348 -12.41 -36.03 23.90
CA MET A 348 -13.55 -36.81 23.38
C MET A 348 -13.49 -36.85 21.84
N ASP A 349 -13.55 -38.08 21.34
CA ASP A 349 -13.75 -38.50 19.95
C ASP A 349 -15.26 -38.46 19.59
N PRO A 350 -15.65 -38.52 18.29
CA PRO A 350 -17.02 -38.32 17.82
C PRO A 350 -17.81 -39.63 17.67
N GLU A 351 -19.15 -39.54 17.76
CA GLU A 351 -20.07 -40.63 17.48
C GLU A 351 -20.96 -40.31 16.27
N ALA A 352 -21.08 -41.29 15.39
CA ALA A 352 -21.88 -41.28 14.17
C ALA A 352 -23.35 -41.62 14.45
N GLY A 353 -24.25 -41.04 13.66
CA GLY A 353 -25.67 -41.38 13.58
C GLY A 353 -26.27 -40.79 12.32
#